data_AF-A0AAD3YCG2-F1
#
_entry.id   AF-A0AAD3YCG2-F1
#
_cell.length_a   1.000
_cell.length_b   1.000
_cell.length_c   1.000
_cell.angle_alpha   90.00
_cell.angle_beta   90.00
_cell.angle_gamma   90.00
#
_symmetry.space_group_name_H-M   'P 1'
#
loop_
_entity.id
_entity.type
_entity.pdbx_description
1 polymer ?
#
loop_
_entity_poly.entity_id
_entity_poly.type
_entity_poly.pdbx_seq_one_letter_code
_entity_poly.pdbx_strand_id
1 'polypeptide(L)'
;MAPTPDELEDLVLSARYGDLEDVQAFADTYDWELAAGARDDRGNSALHMACGNGHVDVLKLILAHVPSSALPALLAAKNDAGSPAVHWAVLNNHVACVQALVDAGGIQVLKQTNAAGRDAFAEALFAGEGKEEVAGWIEGYIWKIEGDDNEVRMTAGEVGEEEVPSRDEEGESELVDDVVEKAAELRV
;
A
#
# COMPACT_ATOMS: atom_id res chain seq x y z
N MET A 1 33.32 -3.69 13.79
CA MET A 1 33.76 -3.92 12.40
C MET A 1 32.59 -3.57 11.50
N ALA A 2 32.79 -3.12 10.26
CA ALA A 2 31.67 -2.95 9.34
C ALA A 2 31.33 -4.31 8.69
N PRO A 3 30.05 -4.62 8.44
CA PRO A 3 29.66 -5.83 7.72
C PRO A 3 30.17 -5.78 6.28
N THR A 4 30.49 -6.95 5.74
CA THR A 4 30.82 -7.15 4.32
C THR A 4 29.56 -7.11 3.45
N PRO A 5 29.69 -6.90 2.12
CA PRO A 5 28.55 -6.97 1.20
C PRO A 5 27.79 -8.31 1.28
N ASP A 6 28.53 -9.43 1.38
CA ASP A 6 27.94 -10.76 1.48
C ASP A 6 27.11 -10.91 2.77
N GLU A 7 27.59 -10.40 3.91
CA GLU A 7 26.83 -10.42 5.17
C GLU A 7 25.56 -9.56 5.11
N LEU A 8 25.56 -8.47 4.34
CA LEU A 8 24.36 -7.65 4.12
C LEU A 8 23.36 -8.36 3.22
N GLU A 9 23.82 -9.06 2.18
CA GLU A 9 22.97 -9.87 1.31
C GLU A 9 22.37 -11.05 2.07
N ASP A 10 23.17 -11.75 2.87
CA ASP A 10 22.74 -12.86 3.72
C ASP A 10 21.65 -12.40 4.71
N LEU A 11 21.81 -11.23 5.34
CA LEU A 11 20.76 -10.66 6.20
C LEU A 11 19.44 -10.43 5.44
N VAL A 12 19.51 -9.87 4.24
CA VAL A 12 18.30 -9.64 3.42
C VAL A 12 17.66 -10.98 3.02
N LEU A 13 18.48 -12.02 2.80
CA LEU A 13 18.02 -13.37 2.54
C LEU A 13 17.38 -14.03 3.77
N SER A 14 17.94 -13.88 4.97
CA SER A 14 17.32 -14.32 6.22
C SER A 14 15.94 -13.69 6.41
N ALA A 15 15.79 -12.39 6.11
CA ALA A 15 14.49 -11.73 6.15
C ALA A 15 13.50 -12.26 5.10
N ARG A 16 13.99 -12.78 3.97
CA ARG A 16 13.17 -13.42 2.93
C ARG A 16 12.63 -14.78 3.35
N TYR A 17 13.39 -15.54 4.12
CA TYR A 17 13.01 -16.88 4.59
C TYR A 17 12.37 -16.87 5.98
N GLY A 18 12.36 -15.73 6.67
CA GLY A 18 11.78 -15.61 8.00
C GLY A 18 12.73 -16.08 9.12
N ASP A 19 14.03 -16.10 8.85
CA ASP A 19 15.07 -16.54 9.79
C ASP A 19 15.32 -15.46 10.84
N LEU A 20 14.38 -15.37 11.79
CA LEU A 20 14.37 -14.36 12.86
C LEU A 20 15.66 -14.41 13.70
N GLU A 21 16.17 -15.61 13.97
CA GLU A 21 17.38 -15.83 14.75
C GLU A 21 18.62 -15.24 14.07
N ASP A 22 18.72 -15.37 12.74
CA ASP A 22 19.85 -14.82 11.98
C ASP A 22 19.77 -13.30 11.87
N VAL A 23 18.57 -12.75 11.69
CA VAL A 23 18.34 -11.29 11.73
C VAL A 23 18.76 -10.71 13.08
N GLN A 24 18.40 -11.39 14.18
CA GLN A 24 18.82 -11.00 15.53
C GLN A 24 20.34 -11.12 15.70
N ALA A 25 20.93 -12.23 15.26
CA ALA A 25 22.37 -12.45 15.38
C ALA A 25 23.20 -11.41 14.61
N PHE A 26 22.74 -11.00 13.43
CA PHE A 26 23.36 -9.89 12.69
C PHE A 26 23.29 -8.59 13.49
N ALA A 27 22.11 -8.22 13.99
CA ALA A 27 21.92 -6.98 14.73
C ALA A 27 22.70 -6.96 16.06
N ASP A 28 22.84 -8.09 16.73
CA ASP A 28 23.66 -8.25 17.94
C ASP A 28 25.16 -8.09 17.66
N THR A 29 25.60 -8.50 16.46
CA THR A 29 26.99 -8.38 16.03
C THR A 29 27.34 -6.97 15.56
N TYR A 30 26.40 -6.32 14.87
CA TYR A 30 26.58 -5.01 14.25
C TYR A 30 25.72 -3.96 14.96
N ASP A 31 24.52 -3.69 14.45
CA ASP A 31 23.45 -2.92 15.11
C ASP A 31 22.15 -2.99 14.30
N TRP A 32 21.04 -2.53 14.90
CA TRP A 32 19.72 -2.53 14.28
C TRP A 32 19.53 -1.51 13.15
N GLU A 33 20.27 -0.39 13.14
CA GLU A 33 20.16 0.60 12.07
C GLU A 33 20.81 0.07 10.78
N LEU A 34 21.96 -0.59 10.89
CA LEU A 34 22.60 -1.33 9.80
C LEU A 34 21.69 -2.46 9.31
N ALA A 35 21.09 -3.22 10.22
CA ALA A 35 20.19 -4.31 9.83
C ALA A 35 18.98 -3.80 9.02
N ALA A 36 18.34 -2.73 9.49
CA ALA A 36 17.23 -2.09 8.79
C ALA A 36 17.67 -1.38 7.48
N GLY A 37 18.91 -0.92 7.43
CA GLY A 37 19.54 -0.24 6.31
C GLY A 37 20.06 -1.16 5.20
N ALA A 38 20.21 -2.47 5.45
CA ALA A 38 20.70 -3.43 4.47
C ALA A 38 19.82 -3.52 3.22
N ARG A 39 20.44 -3.70 2.05
CA ARG A 39 19.78 -3.77 0.75
C ARG A 39 20.45 -4.84 -0.13
N ASP A 40 19.64 -5.57 -0.90
CA ASP A 40 20.14 -6.42 -1.98
C ASP A 40 20.47 -5.61 -3.26
N ASP A 41 20.96 -6.31 -4.29
CA ASP A 41 21.30 -5.76 -5.60
C ASP A 41 20.13 -5.09 -6.37
N ARG A 42 18.90 -5.25 -5.89
CA ARG A 42 17.68 -4.63 -6.45
C ARG A 42 17.13 -3.51 -5.55
N GLY A 43 17.90 -3.11 -4.55
CA GLY A 43 17.50 -2.12 -3.56
C GLY A 43 16.42 -2.63 -2.60
N ASN A 44 16.13 -3.93 -2.55
CA ASN A 44 15.17 -4.46 -1.58
C ASN A 44 15.81 -4.51 -0.21
N SER A 45 15.12 -3.96 0.78
CA SER A 45 15.51 -4.09 2.19
C SER A 45 15.03 -5.39 2.82
N ALA A 46 15.54 -5.68 4.01
CA ALA A 46 14.96 -6.71 4.88
C ALA A 46 13.43 -6.54 5.06
N LEU A 47 12.93 -5.29 5.11
CA LEU A 47 11.48 -5.06 5.21
C LEU A 47 10.74 -5.45 3.93
N HIS A 48 11.31 -5.22 2.74
CA HIS A 48 10.69 -5.65 1.48
C HIS A 48 10.56 -7.17 1.45
N MET A 49 11.62 -7.88 1.83
CA MET A 49 11.66 -9.33 1.84
C MET A 49 10.71 -9.93 2.88
N ALA A 50 10.73 -9.42 4.12
CA ALA A 50 9.81 -9.87 5.16
C ALA A 50 8.34 -9.58 4.78
N CYS A 51 8.06 -8.40 4.21
CA CYS A 51 6.72 -8.02 3.77
C CYS A 51 6.23 -8.89 2.61
N GLY A 52 7.07 -9.13 1.61
CA GLY A 52 6.71 -9.91 0.42
C GLY A 52 6.48 -11.39 0.67
N ASN A 53 7.03 -11.93 1.77
CA ASN A 53 6.89 -13.35 2.14
C ASN A 53 6.05 -13.57 3.41
N GLY A 54 5.51 -12.50 4.00
CA GLY A 54 4.59 -12.59 5.14
C GLY A 54 5.25 -12.84 6.51
N HIS A 55 6.56 -12.61 6.63
CA HIS A 55 7.32 -12.76 7.87
C HIS A 55 7.12 -11.55 8.80
N VAL A 56 5.91 -11.44 9.35
CA VAL A 56 5.50 -10.33 10.21
C VAL A 56 6.30 -10.27 11.52
N ASP A 57 6.80 -11.40 11.99
CA ASP A 57 7.68 -11.53 13.15
C ASP A 57 9.04 -10.87 12.91
N VAL A 58 9.71 -11.16 11.80
CA VAL A 58 10.95 -10.48 11.38
C VAL A 58 10.70 -8.98 11.20
N LEU A 59 9.61 -8.62 10.53
CA LEU A 59 9.23 -7.22 10.34
C LEU A 59 9.07 -6.48 11.68
N LYS A 60 8.28 -7.04 12.60
CA LYS A 60 8.06 -6.45 13.93
C LYS A 60 9.34 -6.37 14.75
N LEU A 61 10.20 -7.38 14.65
CA LEU A 61 11.47 -7.39 15.35
C LEU A 61 12.34 -6.20 14.93
N ILE A 62 12.49 -5.97 13.62
CA ILE A 62 13.26 -4.84 13.09
C ILE A 62 12.62 -3.50 13.51
N LEU A 63 11.30 -3.35 13.30
CA LEU A 63 10.59 -2.10 13.61
C LEU A 63 10.64 -1.72 15.09
N ALA A 64 10.65 -2.70 16.00
CA ALA A 64 10.70 -2.47 17.43
C ALA A 64 12.06 -1.96 17.93
N HIS A 65 13.14 -2.22 17.19
CA HIS A 65 14.50 -1.87 17.62
C HIS A 65 15.12 -0.70 16.86
N VAL A 66 14.54 -0.30 15.73
CA VAL A 66 14.96 0.91 15.02
C VAL A 66 14.47 2.16 15.76
N PRO A 67 15.32 3.19 15.94
CA PRO A 67 14.89 4.44 16.57
C PRO A 67 13.69 5.06 15.85
N SER A 68 12.72 5.58 16.60
CA SER A 68 11.52 6.19 16.03
C SER A 68 11.80 7.34 15.06
N SER A 69 12.95 8.02 15.21
CA SER A 69 13.40 9.06 14.28
C SER A 69 13.80 8.53 12.89
N ALA A 70 14.20 7.26 12.79
CA ALA A 70 14.59 6.62 11.53
C ALA A 70 13.40 5.92 10.83
N LEU A 71 12.34 5.58 11.56
CA LEU A 71 11.17 4.87 11.02
C LEU A 71 10.55 5.56 9.79
N PRO A 72 10.30 6.89 9.75
CA PRO A 72 9.69 7.50 8.57
C PRO A 72 10.51 7.29 7.29
N ALA A 73 11.84 7.43 7.38
CA ALA A 73 12.74 7.22 6.24
C ALA A 73 12.82 5.74 5.85
N LEU A 74 12.86 4.84 6.85
CA LEU A 74 12.90 3.40 6.62
C LEU A 74 11.64 2.88 5.93
N LEU A 75 10.46 3.29 6.40
CA LEU A 75 9.16 2.87 5.87
C LEU A 75 8.92 3.41 4.45
N ALA A 76 9.37 4.64 4.16
CA ALA A 76 9.21 5.28 2.85
C ALA A 76 10.32 4.92 1.84
N ALA A 77 11.32 4.13 2.24
CA ALA A 77 12.42 3.74 1.38
C ALA A 77 11.91 2.84 0.24
N LYS A 78 12.31 3.19 -0.99
CA LYS A 78 11.93 2.49 -2.21
C LYS A 78 13.07 1.59 -2.71
N ASN A 79 12.71 0.44 -3.24
CA ASN A 79 13.62 -0.39 -4.04
C ASN A 79 13.78 0.17 -5.47
N ASP A 80 14.50 -0.55 -6.33
CA ASP A 80 14.77 -0.13 -7.72
C ASP A 80 13.51 -0.08 -8.60
N ALA A 81 12.45 -0.79 -8.23
CA ALA A 81 11.13 -0.70 -8.87
C ALA A 81 10.31 0.51 -8.34
N GLY A 82 10.94 1.39 -7.56
CA GLY A 82 10.30 2.52 -6.90
C GLY A 82 9.29 2.12 -5.83
N SER A 83 9.21 0.84 -5.46
CA SER A 83 8.20 0.32 -4.55
C SER A 83 8.72 0.36 -3.12
N PRO A 84 7.99 0.92 -2.15
CA PRO A 84 8.25 0.70 -0.73
C PRO A 84 7.84 -0.72 -0.31
N ALA A 85 8.25 -1.13 0.90
CA ALA A 85 8.00 -2.48 1.42
C ALA A 85 6.51 -2.84 1.49
N VAL A 86 5.62 -1.86 1.71
CA VAL A 86 4.17 -2.09 1.76
C VAL A 86 3.60 -2.65 0.46
N HIS A 87 4.14 -2.24 -0.71
CA HIS A 87 3.69 -2.77 -2.01
C HIS A 87 3.94 -4.27 -2.11
N TRP A 88 5.02 -4.77 -1.51
CA TRP A 88 5.33 -6.19 -1.51
C TRP A 88 4.39 -6.99 -0.60
N ALA A 89 4.03 -6.44 0.56
CA ALA A 89 3.00 -7.03 1.41
C ALA A 89 1.65 -7.06 0.70
N VAL A 90 1.27 -5.98 0.01
CA VAL A 90 0.04 -5.90 -0.76
C VAL A 90 0.02 -6.91 -1.91
N LEU A 91 1.07 -6.94 -2.73
CA LEU A 91 1.17 -7.83 -3.88
C LEU A 91 0.99 -9.30 -3.49
N ASN A 92 1.30 -9.66 -2.25
CA ASN A 92 1.21 -11.02 -1.72
C ASN A 92 0.10 -11.22 -0.67
N ASN A 93 -0.80 -10.24 -0.50
CA ASN A 93 -1.94 -10.29 0.44
C ASN A 93 -1.54 -10.52 1.92
N HIS A 94 -0.42 -9.95 2.36
CA HIS A 94 0.07 -10.08 3.73
C HIS A 94 -0.45 -8.94 4.63
N VAL A 95 -1.73 -9.03 4.99
CA VAL A 95 -2.43 -8.00 5.80
C VAL A 95 -1.72 -7.70 7.12
N ALA A 96 -1.19 -8.72 7.80
CA ALA A 96 -0.48 -8.54 9.07
C ALA A 96 0.80 -7.68 8.92
N CYS A 97 1.49 -7.76 7.77
CA CYS A 97 2.63 -6.91 7.47
C CYS A 97 2.18 -5.47 7.18
N VAL A 98 1.10 -5.28 6.43
CA VAL A 98 0.53 -3.94 6.18
C VAL A 98 0.15 -3.26 7.49
N GLN A 99 -0.54 -3.98 8.38
CA GLN A 99 -0.89 -3.50 9.72
C GLN A 99 0.36 -3.08 10.52
N ALA A 100 1.38 -3.95 10.59
CA ALA A 100 2.60 -3.66 11.34
C ALA A 100 3.35 -2.42 10.81
N LEU A 101 3.39 -2.22 9.48
CA LEU A 101 3.98 -1.01 8.88
C LEU A 101 3.18 0.25 9.23
N VAL A 102 1.85 0.18 9.20
CA VAL A 102 0.98 1.31 9.53
C VAL A 102 1.07 1.67 11.01
N ASP A 103 1.07 0.66 11.90
CA ASP A 103 1.22 0.83 13.35
C ASP A 103 2.56 1.47 13.72
N ALA A 104 3.62 1.23 12.93
CA ALA A 104 4.93 1.86 13.09
C ALA A 104 5.00 3.33 12.60
N GLY A 105 3.85 3.96 12.35
CA GLY A 105 3.74 5.34 11.86
C GLY A 105 3.68 5.47 10.33
N GLY A 106 3.44 4.35 9.64
CA GLY A 106 3.54 4.25 8.19
C GLY A 106 2.28 4.61 7.40
N ILE A 107 1.26 5.26 7.94
CA ILE A 107 0.04 5.52 7.14
C ILE A 107 0.34 6.22 5.79
N GLN A 108 1.31 7.15 5.79
CA GLN A 108 1.73 7.86 4.58
C GLN A 108 2.34 6.92 3.53
N VAL A 109 2.85 5.76 3.93
CA VAL A 109 3.39 4.74 3.02
C VAL A 109 2.29 4.14 2.14
N LEU A 110 1.04 4.10 2.61
CA LEU A 110 -0.09 3.58 1.83
C LEU A 110 -0.39 4.44 0.59
N LYS A 111 -0.10 5.74 0.66
CA LYS A 111 -0.33 6.70 -0.43
C LYS A 111 0.92 6.92 -1.31
N GLN A 112 2.06 6.33 -0.95
CA GLN A 112 3.29 6.46 -1.73
C GLN A 112 3.17 5.63 -3.01
N THR A 113 3.53 6.21 -4.15
CA THR A 113 3.43 5.49 -5.44
C THR A 113 4.73 4.78 -5.82
N ASN A 114 4.62 3.64 -6.48
CA ASN A 114 5.75 2.98 -7.12
C ASN A 114 6.12 3.60 -8.48
N ALA A 115 7.10 3.02 -9.20
CA ALA A 115 7.51 3.52 -10.51
C ALA A 115 6.40 3.46 -11.58
N ALA A 116 5.36 2.64 -11.35
CA ALA A 116 4.18 2.58 -12.21
C ALA A 116 3.08 3.58 -11.80
N GLY A 117 3.34 4.45 -10.82
CA GLY A 117 2.39 5.46 -10.35
C GLY A 117 1.27 4.92 -9.47
N ARG A 118 1.40 3.69 -8.95
CA ARG A 118 0.37 3.03 -8.13
C ARG A 118 0.72 3.13 -6.64
N ASP A 119 -0.24 3.56 -5.84
CA ASP A 119 -0.16 3.47 -4.38
C ASP A 119 -0.51 2.05 -3.89
N ALA A 120 -0.55 1.83 -2.57
CA ALA A 120 -0.79 0.50 -2.02
C ALA A 120 -2.19 -0.05 -2.38
N PHE A 121 -3.22 0.80 -2.41
CA PHE A 121 -4.56 0.37 -2.77
C PHE A 121 -4.66 0.05 -4.26
N ALA A 122 -4.14 0.93 -5.12
CA ALA A 122 -4.07 0.70 -6.55
C ALA A 122 -3.27 -0.57 -6.87
N GLU A 123 -2.14 -0.82 -6.19
CA GLU A 123 -1.35 -2.05 -6.40
C GLU A 123 -2.19 -3.31 -6.13
N ALA A 124 -3.04 -3.30 -5.11
CA ALA A 124 -3.94 -4.41 -4.81
C ALA A 124 -4.94 -4.67 -5.96
N LEU A 125 -5.52 -3.61 -6.53
CA LEU A 125 -6.50 -3.72 -7.61
C LEU A 125 -5.87 -4.22 -8.93
N PHE A 126 -4.64 -3.78 -9.22
CA PHE A 126 -3.94 -4.17 -10.45
C PHE A 126 -3.25 -5.53 -10.38
N ALA A 127 -2.98 -6.05 -9.16
CA ALA A 127 -2.34 -7.34 -8.95
C ALA A 127 -3.24 -8.56 -9.30
N GLY A 128 -4.54 -8.34 -9.54
CA GLY A 128 -5.49 -9.38 -9.89
C GLY A 128 -6.18 -10.02 -8.67
N GLU A 129 -6.72 -11.22 -8.85
CA GLU A 129 -7.48 -11.94 -7.82
C GLU A 129 -6.61 -12.28 -6.59
N GLY A 130 -7.25 -12.40 -5.42
CA GLY A 130 -6.59 -12.85 -4.18
C GLY A 130 -5.98 -11.72 -3.35
N LYS A 131 -6.37 -10.47 -3.59
CA LYS A 131 -5.97 -9.27 -2.83
C LYS A 131 -7.14 -8.62 -2.10
N GLU A 132 -8.28 -9.28 -2.03
CA GLU A 132 -9.53 -8.72 -1.50
C GLU A 132 -9.40 -8.41 0.00
N GLU A 133 -8.67 -9.26 0.73
CA GLU A 133 -8.46 -9.07 2.17
C GLU A 133 -7.59 -7.82 2.44
N VAL A 134 -6.45 -7.69 1.75
CA VAL A 134 -5.58 -6.53 1.92
C VAL A 134 -6.19 -5.26 1.34
N ALA A 135 -6.87 -5.34 0.19
CA ALA A 135 -7.58 -4.20 -0.40
C ALA A 135 -8.69 -3.72 0.54
N GLY A 136 -9.52 -4.63 1.06
CA GLY A 136 -10.58 -4.30 2.01
C GLY A 136 -10.05 -3.74 3.34
N TRP A 137 -8.91 -4.25 3.82
CA TRP A 137 -8.26 -3.67 5.00
C TRP A 137 -7.77 -2.24 4.73
N ILE A 138 -7.09 -2.00 3.61
CA ILE A 138 -6.57 -0.66 3.24
C ILE A 138 -7.72 0.31 3.03
N GLU A 139 -8.74 -0.07 2.26
CA GLU A 139 -9.93 0.73 2.01
C GLU A 139 -10.61 1.09 3.33
N GLY A 140 -10.92 0.09 4.15
CA GLY A 140 -11.56 0.31 5.45
C GLY A 140 -10.74 1.15 6.42
N TYR A 141 -9.41 1.07 6.35
CA TYR A 141 -8.52 1.89 7.19
C TYR A 141 -8.50 3.35 6.70
N ILE A 142 -8.44 3.58 5.39
CA ILE A 142 -8.50 4.93 4.80
C ILE A 142 -9.82 5.61 5.14
N TRP A 143 -10.95 4.92 4.99
CA TRP A 143 -12.28 5.46 5.33
C TRP A 143 -12.42 5.82 6.81
N LYS A 144 -11.80 5.06 7.73
CA LYS A 144 -11.84 5.40 9.16
C LYS A 144 -11.11 6.71 9.49
N ILE A 145 -10.10 7.05 8.70
CA ILE A 145 -9.25 8.21 8.96
C ILE A 145 -9.75 9.44 8.21
N GLU A 146 -10.17 9.27 6.96
CA GLU A 146 -10.75 10.34 6.14
C GLU A 146 -12.24 10.59 6.49
N GLY A 147 -12.94 9.59 7.04
CA GLY A 147 -14.37 9.66 7.38
C GLY A 147 -14.68 10.21 8.77
N ASP A 148 -13.70 10.39 9.66
CA ASP A 148 -13.89 11.06 10.96
C ASP A 148 -14.13 12.57 10.81
N ASP A 149 -13.81 13.13 9.63
CA ASP A 149 -14.13 14.51 9.24
C ASP A 149 -15.56 14.66 8.68
N ASN A 150 -16.34 13.57 8.57
CA ASN A 150 -17.67 13.61 7.95
C ASN A 150 -18.72 12.80 8.72
N GLU A 151 -18.91 13.07 10.01
CA GLU A 151 -20.21 12.88 10.67
C GLU A 151 -21.23 13.89 10.07
N VAL A 152 -21.67 13.67 8.84
CA VAL A 152 -23.02 14.11 8.48
C VAL A 152 -23.95 13.16 9.20
N ARG A 153 -24.55 13.68 10.29
CA ARG A 153 -25.74 13.12 10.93
C ARG A 153 -26.65 12.53 9.85
N MET A 154 -26.72 11.21 9.78
CA MET A 154 -27.90 10.54 9.27
C MET A 154 -29.04 10.94 10.21
N THR A 155 -29.74 12.02 9.87
CA THR A 155 -31.01 12.34 10.51
C THR A 155 -31.98 11.28 10.04
N ALA A 156 -32.27 10.34 10.94
CA ALA A 156 -33.43 9.48 10.80
C ALA A 156 -34.69 10.36 10.89
N GLY A 157 -35.42 10.47 9.79
CA GLY A 157 -36.66 11.25 9.62
C GLY A 157 -36.53 12.06 8.33
N GLU A 158 -37.29 11.84 7.26
CA GLU A 158 -38.68 11.41 7.15
C GLU A 158 -38.84 10.54 5.88
N VAL A 159 -39.65 9.48 5.98
CA VAL A 159 -40.16 8.75 4.81
C VAL A 159 -41.23 9.62 4.17
N GLY A 160 -40.91 10.28 3.07
CA GLY A 160 -41.89 10.85 2.15
C GLY A 160 -42.10 9.86 1.01
N GLU A 161 -43.26 9.19 1.01
CA GLU A 161 -43.77 8.51 -0.18
C GLU A 161 -44.11 9.58 -1.23
N GLU A 162 -43.45 9.58 -2.38
CA GLU A 162 -43.96 10.27 -3.56
C GLU A 162 -44.07 9.32 -4.75
N GLU A 163 -45.21 9.44 -5.41
CA GLU A 163 -45.86 8.50 -6.31
C GLU A 163 -45.17 8.39 -7.67
N VAL A 164 -45.26 7.20 -8.27
CA VAL A 164 -44.76 6.90 -9.62
C VAL A 164 -45.76 7.45 -10.66
N PRO A 165 -45.39 8.39 -11.56
CA PRO A 165 -46.31 8.81 -12.61
C PRO A 165 -46.28 7.81 -13.77
N SER A 166 -47.49 7.41 -14.19
CA SER A 166 -47.75 6.49 -15.30
C SER A 166 -47.39 7.08 -16.67
N ARG A 167 -47.02 6.16 -17.56
CA ARG A 167 -46.60 6.28 -18.96
C ARG A 167 -47.76 6.64 -19.89
N ASP A 168 -47.55 7.60 -20.78
CA ASP A 168 -48.31 7.76 -22.02
C ASP A 168 -47.37 7.61 -23.23
N GLU A 169 -47.77 6.76 -24.17
CA GLU A 169 -47.14 6.51 -25.47
C GLU A 169 -47.82 7.38 -26.54
N GLU A 170 -47.06 7.99 -27.45
CA GLU A 170 -47.43 8.24 -28.86
C GLU A 170 -46.35 9.05 -29.61
N GLY A 171 -45.96 8.60 -30.81
CA GLY A 171 -45.65 9.52 -31.94
C GLY A 171 -44.21 9.72 -32.44
N GLU A 172 -43.71 8.76 -33.23
CA GLU A 172 -43.02 8.90 -34.54
C GLU A 172 -41.76 9.80 -34.75
N SER A 173 -40.65 9.12 -35.09
CA SER A 173 -39.78 9.26 -36.30
C SER A 173 -39.41 10.66 -36.87
N GLU A 174 -38.10 10.99 -36.86
CA GLU A 174 -37.23 11.33 -38.03
C GLU A 174 -35.91 11.99 -37.53
N LEU A 175 -34.75 11.35 -37.74
CA LEU A 175 -33.74 11.64 -38.78
C LEU A 175 -32.70 12.76 -38.44
N VAL A 176 -31.46 12.27 -38.21
CA VAL A 176 -30.12 12.73 -38.64
C VAL A 176 -29.43 14.00 -38.10
N ASP A 177 -28.14 13.78 -37.79
CA ASP A 177 -26.96 14.66 -37.85
C ASP A 177 -26.95 15.95 -37.03
N ASP A 178 -26.17 15.96 -35.93
CA ASP A 178 -25.22 17.04 -35.58
C ASP A 178 -24.73 16.95 -34.12
N VAL A 179 -23.68 16.15 -33.82
CA VAL A 179 -22.73 16.53 -32.73
C VAL A 179 -21.31 15.93 -32.91
N VAL A 180 -20.86 15.59 -34.12
CA VAL A 180 -19.45 15.16 -34.34
C VAL A 180 -18.48 16.34 -34.48
N GLU A 181 -18.94 17.60 -34.48
CA GLU A 181 -18.09 18.74 -34.82
C GLU A 181 -17.86 19.73 -33.66
N LYS A 182 -17.26 19.26 -32.56
CA LYS A 182 -16.68 20.18 -31.54
C LYS A 182 -15.43 19.67 -30.84
N ALA A 183 -14.50 19.09 -31.61
CA ALA A 183 -13.19 18.66 -31.11
C ALA A 183 -12.01 19.10 -32.02
N ALA A 184 -12.05 20.31 -32.57
CA ALA A 184 -10.95 20.84 -33.39
C ALA A 184 -10.67 22.35 -33.22
N GLU A 185 -10.85 22.90 -32.02
CA GLU A 185 -10.35 24.25 -31.70
C GLU A 185 -9.73 24.26 -30.31
N LEU A 186 -8.44 23.91 -30.22
CA LEU A 186 -7.46 24.41 -29.23
C LEU A 186 -6.11 23.72 -29.50
N ARG A 187 -5.52 24.05 -30.65
CA ARG A 187 -4.07 24.06 -30.83
C ARG A 187 -3.67 25.48 -31.22
N VAL A 188 -3.24 26.24 -30.22
CA VAL A 188 -2.23 27.29 -30.36
C VAL A 188 -1.23 27.06 -29.25
#